data_AF-A0A1C3XTL3-F1
#
_entry.id   AF-A0A1C3XTL3-F1
#
_cell.length_a   1.000
_cell.length_b   1.000
_cell.length_c   1.000
_cell.angle_alpha   90.00
_cell.angle_beta   90.00
_cell.angle_gamma   90.00
#
_symmetry.space_group_name_H-M   'P 1'
#
loop_
_entity.id
_entity.type
_entity.pdbx_description
1 polymer ?
#
loop_
_entity_poly.entity_id
_entity_poly.type
_entity_poly.pdbx_seq_one_letter_code
_entity_poly.pdbx_strand_id
1 'polypeptide(L)'
;MTGWCLLYGAVPLTLVEAINLVQSRSFFRRSSIAQYAAVEALPGVGGHLRQFARVPQGRALVVTKLKQRKDHRLTCRILRFFFLRR
;
A
#
# COMPACT_ATOMS: atom_id res chain seq x y z
N MET A 1 3.09 6.36 -6.18
CA MET A 1 1.82 7.12 -6.27
C MET A 1 1.42 7.79 -4.93
N THR A 2 2.31 7.99 -3.95
CA THR A 2 1.94 8.56 -2.64
C THR A 2 1.44 10.02 -2.73
N GLY A 3 1.95 10.81 -3.67
CA GLY A 3 1.48 12.18 -3.93
C GLY A 3 0.35 12.31 -4.95
N TRP A 4 -0.24 11.20 -5.41
CA TRP A 4 -1.20 11.22 -6.52
C TRP A 4 -2.66 11.27 -6.05
N CYS A 5 -2.90 11.38 -4.73
CA CYS A 5 -4.23 11.52 -4.12
C CYS A 5 -5.27 10.53 -4.68
N LEU A 6 -4.89 9.26 -4.80
CA LEU A 6 -5.72 8.21 -5.37
C LEU A 6 -5.78 7.00 -4.44
N LEU A 7 -7.00 6.60 -4.09
CA LEU A 7 -7.32 5.41 -3.30
C LEU A 7 -8.59 4.76 -3.85
N TYR A 8 -8.76 3.47 -3.58
CA TYR A 8 -9.97 2.72 -3.89
C TYR A 8 -10.28 1.74 -2.76
N GLY A 9 -11.56 1.36 -2.63
CA GLY A 9 -12.02 0.34 -1.69
C GLY A 9 -13.15 -0.47 -2.31
N ALA A 10 -13.21 -1.76 -2.00
CA ALA A 10 -14.26 -2.67 -2.45
C ALA A 10 -15.12 -3.06 -1.24
N VAL A 11 -16.40 -2.70 -1.28
CA VAL A 11 -17.38 -2.90 -0.19
C VAL A 11 -18.75 -3.22 -0.79
N PRO A 12 -19.73 -3.70 -0.01
CA PRO A 12 -21.08 -3.98 -0.50
C PRO A 12 -21.72 -2.78 -1.18
N LEU A 13 -22.57 -3.02 -2.19
CA LEU A 13 -23.16 -1.98 -3.03
C LEU A 13 -23.85 -0.88 -2.23
N THR A 14 -24.65 -1.25 -1.22
CA THR A 14 -25.35 -0.30 -0.35
C THR A 14 -24.40 0.66 0.37
N LEU A 15 -23.20 0.19 0.73
CA LEU A 15 -22.18 1.01 1.36
C LEU A 15 -21.47 1.90 0.33
N VAL A 16 -21.20 1.40 -0.88
CA VAL A 16 -20.62 2.21 -1.97
C VAL A 16 -21.52 3.39 -2.30
N GLU A 17 -22.83 3.17 -2.39
CA GLU A 17 -23.81 4.23 -2.66
C GLU A 17 -23.82 5.29 -1.56
N ALA A 18 -23.86 4.87 -0.29
CA ALA A 18 -23.78 5.78 0.85
C ALA A 18 -22.48 6.59 0.85
N ILE A 19 -21.35 5.95 0.54
CA ILE A 19 -20.03 6.61 0.43
C ILE A 19 -20.05 7.64 -0.71
N ASN A 20 -20.61 7.31 -1.87
CA ASN A 20 -20.70 8.22 -3.01
C ASN A 20 -21.56 9.46 -2.69
N LEU A 21 -22.65 9.28 -1.95
CA LEU A 21 -23.49 10.39 -1.48
C LEU A 21 -22.69 11.36 -0.60
N VAL A 22 -21.94 10.86 0.39
CA VAL A 22 -21.08 11.69 1.25
C VAL A 22 -19.96 12.37 0.44
N GLN A 23 -19.29 11.62 -0.44
CA GLN A 23 -18.19 12.13 -1.26
C GLN A 23 -18.65 13.22 -2.24
N SER A 24 -19.87 13.13 -2.78
CA SER A 24 -20.40 14.14 -3.71
C SER A 24 -20.55 15.53 -3.10
N ARG A 25 -20.67 15.61 -1.77
CA ARG A 25 -20.77 16.86 -1.01
C ARG A 25 -19.41 17.43 -0.60
N SER A 26 -18.33 16.71 -0.88
CA SER A 26 -16.96 17.10 -0.57
C SER A 26 -16.20 17.38 -1.87
N PHE A 27 -15.39 18.45 -1.92
CA PHE A 27 -14.68 18.88 -3.13
C PHE A 27 -13.53 17.95 -3.61
N PHE A 28 -13.37 16.77 -3.01
CA PHE A 28 -12.29 15.83 -3.32
C PHE A 28 -12.73 14.77 -4.34
N ARG A 29 -12.94 15.17 -5.59
CA ARG A 29 -12.92 14.20 -6.69
C ARG A 29 -11.48 13.84 -6.99
N ARG A 30 -11.19 12.54 -7.07
CA ARG A 30 -9.89 12.02 -7.56
C ARG A 30 -9.55 12.72 -8.88
N SER A 31 -8.37 13.30 -9.01
CA SER A 31 -7.99 14.02 -10.24
C SER A 31 -8.06 13.07 -11.44
N SER A 32 -8.56 13.55 -12.58
CA SER A 32 -8.64 12.75 -13.81
C SER A 32 -7.26 12.24 -14.22
N ILE A 33 -6.23 13.06 -14.03
CA ILE A 33 -4.82 12.70 -14.27
C ILE A 33 -4.40 11.50 -13.40
N ALA A 34 -4.73 11.51 -12.11
CA ALA A 34 -4.39 10.39 -11.23
C ALA A 34 -5.18 9.12 -11.57
N GLN A 35 -6.40 9.26 -12.06
CA GLN A 35 -7.20 8.12 -12.52
C GLN A 35 -6.55 7.45 -13.75
N TYR A 36 -6.16 8.22 -14.76
CA TYR A 36 -5.45 7.69 -15.93
C TYR A 36 -4.12 7.04 -15.55
N ALA A 37 -3.34 7.66 -14.67
CA ALA A 37 -2.09 7.08 -14.20
C ALA A 37 -2.29 5.74 -13.47
N ALA A 38 -3.40 5.55 -12.76
CA ALA A 38 -3.74 4.25 -12.19
C ALA A 38 -4.17 3.23 -13.23
N VAL A 39 -4.95 3.64 -14.23
CA VAL A 39 -5.32 2.76 -15.35
C VAL A 39 -4.09 2.26 -16.07
N GLU A 40 -3.02 3.04 -16.19
CA GLU A 40 -1.74 2.59 -16.76
C GLU A 40 -0.89 1.75 -15.78
N ALA A 41 -1.02 2.00 -14.47
CA ALA A 41 -0.25 1.28 -13.46
C ALA A 41 -0.81 -0.11 -13.11
N LEU A 42 -2.11 -0.35 -13.35
CA LEU A 42 -2.79 -1.62 -13.08
C LEU A 42 -2.47 -2.74 -14.09
N PRO A 43 -2.43 -2.51 -15.42
CA PRO A 43 -2.10 -3.52 -16.41
C PRO A 43 -0.59 -3.73 -16.47
N GLY A 44 -0.16 -4.98 -16.28
CA GLY A 44 1.21 -5.38 -16.54
C GLY A 44 1.73 -6.44 -15.58
N VAL A 45 2.73 -7.20 -16.06
CA VAL A 45 3.60 -7.99 -15.19
C VAL A 45 4.32 -6.99 -14.30
N GLY A 46 4.07 -7.00 -12.99
CA GLY A 46 4.61 -6.04 -12.01
C GLY A 46 6.13 -6.07 -11.84
N GLY A 47 6.91 -5.93 -12.92
CA GLY A 47 8.37 -5.93 -12.93
C GLY A 47 8.95 -4.79 -12.10
N HIS A 48 8.36 -3.58 -12.23
CA HIS A 48 8.69 -2.45 -11.37
C HIS A 48 8.41 -2.76 -9.89
N LEU A 49 7.24 -3.34 -9.58
CA LEU A 49 6.90 -3.76 -8.21
C LEU A 49 7.87 -4.83 -7.70
N ARG A 50 8.31 -5.78 -8.54
CA ARG A 50 9.29 -6.80 -8.18
C ARG A 50 10.67 -6.19 -7.91
N GLN A 51 11.11 -5.20 -8.68
CA GLN A 51 12.36 -4.48 -8.43
C GLN A 51 12.30 -3.69 -7.13
N PHE A 52 11.22 -2.95 -6.88
CA PHE A 52 11.00 -2.25 -5.62
C PHE A 52 10.85 -3.22 -4.43
N ALA A 53 10.26 -4.39 -4.66
CA ALA A 53 10.16 -5.46 -3.68
C ALA A 53 11.46 -6.29 -3.53
N ARG A 54 12.59 -5.91 -4.15
CA ARG A 54 13.94 -6.42 -3.80
C ARG A 54 14.60 -5.63 -2.67
N VAL A 55 14.00 -4.51 -2.25
CA VAL A 55 14.35 -3.75 -1.04
C VAL A 55 14.11 -4.46 0.32
N PRO A 56 13.48 -5.65 0.46
CA PRO A 56 13.43 -6.42 1.72
C PRO A 56 14.80 -6.71 2.35
N GLN A 57 15.90 -6.62 1.57
CA GLN A 57 17.26 -6.63 2.12
C GLN A 57 17.46 -5.52 3.16
N GLY A 58 16.93 -4.31 2.92
CA GLY A 58 16.98 -3.21 3.87
C GLY A 58 16.25 -3.53 5.18
N ARG A 59 15.05 -4.13 5.10
CA ARG A 59 14.32 -4.57 6.30
C ARG A 59 15.10 -5.63 7.07
N ALA A 60 15.64 -6.64 6.38
CA ALA A 60 16.42 -7.70 7.02
C ALA A 60 17.67 -7.14 7.72
N LEU A 61 18.41 -6.23 7.07
CA LEU A 61 19.58 -5.57 7.65
C LEU A 61 19.25 -4.75 8.90
N VAL A 62 18.17 -3.96 8.85
CA VAL A 62 17.73 -3.15 10.01
C VAL A 62 17.31 -4.04 11.17
N VAL A 63 16.54 -5.10 10.91
CA VAL A 63 16.13 -6.06 11.94
C VAL A 63 17.33 -6.77 12.56
N THR A 64 18.30 -7.20 11.75
CA THR A 64 19.53 -7.84 12.25
C THR A 64 20.34 -6.88 13.14
N LYS A 65 20.52 -5.62 12.72
CA LYS A 65 21.21 -4.61 13.52
C LYS A 65 20.49 -4.29 14.83
N LEU A 66 19.15 -4.24 14.81
CA LEU A 66 18.35 -4.03 16.02
C LEU A 66 18.45 -5.22 16.99
N LYS A 67 18.47 -6.46 16.48
CA LYS A 67 18.65 -7.68 17.30
C LYS A 67 20.04 -7.80 17.92
N GLN A 68 21.07 -7.29 17.26
CA GLN A 68 22.45 -7.31 17.79
C GLN A 68 22.64 -6.37 18.98
N ARG A 69 21.77 -5.36 19.14
CA ARG A 69 21.79 -4.49 20.31
C ARG A 69 21.20 -5.24 21.51
N LYS A 70 21.96 -5.40 22.59
CA LYS A 70 21.52 -6.03 23.84
C LYS A 70 20.60 -5.13 24.70
N ASP A 71 19.96 -4.14 24.08
CA ASP A 71 19.05 -3.25 24.80
C ASP A 71 17.68 -3.93 24.96
N HIS A 72 17.35 -4.30 26.19
CA HIS A 72 16.15 -5.07 26.53
C HIS A 72 14.85 -4.25 26.40
N ARG A 73 14.92 -2.95 26.10
CA ARG A 73 13.76 -2.07 25.96
C ARG A 73 13.19 -2.00 24.55
N LEU A 74 13.87 -2.53 23.53
CA LEU A 74 13.42 -2.46 22.14
C LEU A 74 12.84 -3.80 21.66
N THR A 75 11.52 -3.86 21.52
CA THR A 75 10.83 -5.02 20.94
C THR A 75 10.49 -4.76 19.46
N CYS A 76 11.11 -5.49 18.54
CA CYS A 76 10.79 -5.44 17.11
C CYS A 76 9.90 -6.62 16.70
N ARG A 77 8.61 -6.36 16.45
CA ARG A 77 7.67 -7.39 15.99
C ARG A 77 7.80 -7.59 14.48
N ILE A 78 8.37 -8.73 14.09
CA ILE A 78 8.48 -9.09 12.68
C ILE A 78 7.15 -9.69 12.24
N LEU A 79 6.40 -8.97 11.42
CA LEU A 79 5.28 -9.55 10.68
C LEU A 79 5.85 -10.53 9.63
N ARG A 80 5.65 -11.83 9.85
CA ARG A 80 5.83 -12.86 8.82
C ARG A 80 4.70 -12.66 7.82
N PHE A 81 5.01 -12.09 6.66
CA PHE A 81 4.05 -12.04 5.57
C PHE A 81 3.83 -13.48 5.08
N PHE A 82 2.69 -14.05 5.45
CA PHE A 82 2.13 -15.23 4.82
C PHE A 82 1.62 -14.75 3.45
N PHE A 83 2.51 -14.69 2.46
CA PHE A 83 2.10 -14.43 1.09
C PHE A 83 1.16 -15.57 0.70
N LEU A 84 -0.09 -15.22 0.40
CA LEU A 84 -1.12 -16.15 -0.04
C LEU A 84 -0.53 -17.12 -1.07
N ARG A 85 -0.37 -18.38 -0.67
CA ARG A 85 -0.28 -19.52 -1.58
C ARG A 85 -1.72 -19.82 -2.00
N ARG A 86 -2.18 -19.19 -3.07
CA ARG A 86 -3.23 -19.68 -3.96
C ARG A 86 -2.97 -19.12 -5.34
#